data_AF-A0A8T6DHI5-F1
#
_entry.id   AF-A0A8T6DHI5-F1
#
_cell.length_a   1.000
_cell.length_b   1.000
_cell.length_c   1.000
_cell.angle_alpha   90.00
_cell.angle_beta   90.00
_cell.angle_gamma   90.00
#
_symmetry.space_group_name_H-M   'P 1'
#
loop_
_entity.id
_entity.type
_entity.pdbx_description
1 polymer ?
#
loop_
_entity_poly.entity_id
_entity_poly.type
_entity_poly.pdbx_seq_one_letter_code
_entity_poly.pdbx_strand_id
1 'polypeptide(L)'
;MLENEGDWLRAIEKTWVVRFPRQSLATFGVTNIRYFVVTEPVYQAMMPDQREGVVRTGQVVAEKPAVVTPFYASNLDGFSDGAYEYLQRVMQKHGPNSPGILYQYRNQSDGMDILKGAPEEIEHRIRDDLDERRQELAVVRV
;
A
#
# COMPACT_ATOMS: atom_id res chain seq x y z
N MET A 1 -13.42 16.98 -2.90
CA MET A 1 -12.55 16.72 -1.74
C MET A 1 -13.43 15.98 -0.73
N LEU A 2 -12.97 14.88 -0.12
CA LEU A 2 -13.80 14.10 0.82
C LEU A 2 -13.92 14.88 2.14
N GLU A 3 -14.94 15.71 2.24
CA GLU A 3 -15.08 16.72 3.31
C GLU A 3 -15.93 16.24 4.49
N ASN A 4 -16.58 15.07 4.38
CA ASN A 4 -17.52 14.56 5.38
C ASN A 4 -17.19 13.10 5.77
N GLU A 5 -17.33 12.75 7.04
CA GLU A 5 -17.20 11.38 7.57
C GLU A 5 -18.08 10.37 6.82
N GLY A 6 -19.28 10.80 6.39
CA GLY A 6 -20.18 9.96 5.59
C GLY A 6 -19.62 9.57 4.22
N ASP A 7 -18.85 10.46 3.58
CA ASP A 7 -18.22 10.17 2.29
C ASP A 7 -17.04 9.20 2.45
N TRP A 8 -16.32 9.30 3.57
CA TRP A 8 -15.27 8.34 3.94
C TRP A 8 -15.82 6.94 4.17
N LEU A 9 -16.89 6.81 4.96
CA LEU A 9 -17.56 5.53 5.21
C LEU A 9 -18.06 4.92 3.89
N ARG A 10 -18.69 5.73 3.04
CA ARG A 10 -19.15 5.29 1.72
C ARG A 10 -18.00 4.84 0.83
N ALA A 11 -16.85 5.53 0.84
CA ALA A 11 -15.68 5.12 0.08
C ALA A 11 -15.13 3.77 0.58
N ILE A 12 -15.07 3.57 1.90
CA ILE A 12 -14.63 2.31 2.51
C ILE A 12 -15.60 1.17 2.16
N GLU A 13 -16.91 1.39 2.30
CA GLU A 13 -17.95 0.40 1.95
C GLU A 13 -17.92 0.00 0.47
N LYS A 14 -17.50 0.93 -0.40
CA LYS A 14 -17.40 0.72 -1.84
C LYS A 14 -16.00 0.32 -2.32
N THR A 15 -15.05 0.09 -1.41
CA THR A 15 -13.71 -0.39 -1.77
C THR A 15 -13.56 -1.82 -1.30
N TRP A 16 -13.24 -2.75 -2.19
CA TRP A 16 -12.94 -4.13 -1.79
C TRP A 16 -11.83 -4.75 -2.62
N VAL A 17 -11.19 -5.76 -2.02
CA VAL A 17 -10.15 -6.54 -2.69
C VAL A 17 -10.83 -7.62 -3.53
N VAL A 18 -10.58 -7.56 -4.83
CA VAL A 18 -11.11 -8.48 -5.84
C VAL A 18 -10.13 -9.62 -6.13
N ARG A 19 -8.83 -9.38 -5.95
CA ARG A 19 -7.78 -10.40 -6.04
C ARG A 19 -6.80 -10.25 -4.88
N PHE A 20 -6.70 -11.27 -4.04
CA PHE A 20 -5.68 -11.36 -3.00
C PHE A 20 -4.37 -11.94 -3.55
N PRO A 21 -3.22 -11.70 -2.89
CA PRO A 21 -1.98 -12.40 -3.20
C PRO A 21 -2.18 -13.91 -3.00
N ARG A 22 -1.67 -14.72 -3.93
CA ARG A 22 -1.75 -16.19 -3.84
C ARG A 22 -0.61 -16.80 -3.02
N GLN A 23 0.51 -16.08 -2.92
CA GLN A 23 1.66 -16.48 -2.14
C GLN A 23 1.64 -15.80 -0.76
N SER A 24 2.07 -16.52 0.28
CA SER A 24 2.27 -15.96 1.61
C SER A 24 3.39 -14.92 1.65
N LEU A 25 3.23 -13.89 2.48
CA LEU A 25 4.23 -12.86 2.69
C LEU A 25 5.44 -13.44 3.46
N ALA A 26 6.64 -12.96 3.15
CA ALA A 26 7.84 -13.39 3.86
C ALA A 26 7.89 -12.74 5.26
N THR A 27 8.05 -13.55 6.31
CA THR A 27 8.18 -13.04 7.69
C THR A 27 9.55 -12.42 7.96
N PHE A 28 10.61 -13.00 7.40
CA PHE A 28 12.01 -12.58 7.60
C PHE A 28 12.77 -12.34 6.29
N GLY A 29 12.03 -12.24 5.19
CA GLY A 29 12.56 -11.92 3.87
C GLY A 29 11.96 -10.62 3.36
N VAL A 30 12.36 -10.23 2.15
CA VAL A 30 11.74 -9.10 1.45
C VAL A 30 10.43 -9.57 0.83
N THR A 31 9.37 -8.81 1.04
CA THR A 31 8.09 -9.00 0.36
C THR A 31 7.86 -7.81 -0.55
N ASN A 32 7.69 -8.06 -1.85
CA ASN A 32 7.30 -7.03 -2.82
C ASN A 32 5.92 -7.39 -3.38
N ILE A 33 4.92 -6.56 -3.08
CA ILE A 33 3.54 -6.73 -3.50
C ILE A 33 3.20 -5.66 -4.52
N ARG A 34 2.86 -6.06 -5.74
CA ARG A 34 2.27 -5.12 -6.70
C ARG A 34 0.80 -4.88 -6.36
N TYR A 35 0.35 -3.64 -6.46
CA TYR A 35 -1.07 -3.31 -6.28
C TYR A 35 -1.62 -2.60 -7.51
N PHE A 36 -2.90 -2.85 -7.76
CA PHE A 36 -3.70 -2.22 -8.79
C PHE A 36 -4.95 -1.68 -8.12
N VAL A 37 -5.16 -0.37 -8.22
CA VAL A 37 -6.36 0.31 -7.73
C VAL A 37 -7.14 0.81 -8.93
N VAL A 38 -8.29 0.21 -9.16
CA VAL A 38 -9.19 0.58 -10.24
C VAL A 38 -10.30 1.44 -9.67
N THR A 39 -10.57 2.61 -10.26
CA THR A 39 -11.60 3.54 -9.78
C THR A 39 -12.33 4.19 -10.95
N GLU A 40 -13.53 4.73 -10.72
CA GLU A 40 -14.18 5.60 -11.69
C GLU A 40 -13.61 7.02 -11.65
N PRO A 41 -13.45 7.71 -12.80
CA PRO A 41 -13.05 9.10 -12.82
C PRO A 41 -14.17 9.99 -12.28
N VAL A 42 -13.80 11.05 -11.55
CA VAL A 42 -14.77 11.99 -10.95
C VAL A 42 -15.66 12.70 -11.97
N TYR A 43 -15.20 12.82 -13.23
CA TYR A 43 -15.96 13.42 -14.32
C TYR A 43 -16.89 12.44 -15.04
N GLN A 44 -16.95 11.16 -14.63
CA GLN A 44 -17.82 10.13 -15.24
C GLN A 44 -19.28 10.59 -15.31
N ALA A 45 -19.76 11.31 -14.30
CA ALA A 45 -21.12 11.86 -14.26
C ALA A 45 -21.39 12.94 -15.33
N MET A 46 -20.34 13.59 -15.84
CA MET A 46 -20.42 14.61 -16.89
C MET A 46 -20.35 13.99 -18.30
N MET A 47 -19.87 12.76 -18.41
CA MET A 47 -19.69 12.04 -19.68
C MET A 47 -20.26 10.60 -19.59
N PRO A 48 -21.58 10.43 -19.39
CA PRO A 48 -22.19 9.12 -19.15
C PRO A 48 -22.03 8.14 -20.31
N ASP A 49 -21.87 8.64 -21.54
CA ASP A 49 -21.68 7.81 -22.74
C ASP A 49 -20.26 7.23 -22.86
N GLN A 50 -19.30 7.75 -22.09
CA GLN A 50 -17.92 7.29 -22.07
C GLN A 50 -17.65 6.54 -20.78
N ARG A 51 -17.64 5.22 -20.83
CA ARG A 51 -17.22 4.40 -19.68
C ARG A 51 -15.70 4.37 -19.62
N GLU A 52 -15.15 5.01 -18.60
CA GLU A 52 -13.71 5.03 -18.35
C GLU A 52 -13.42 4.60 -16.91
N GLY A 53 -12.26 3.97 -16.73
CA GLY A 53 -11.72 3.61 -15.43
C GLY A 53 -10.29 4.08 -15.31
N VAL A 54 -9.95 4.55 -14.11
CA VAL A 54 -8.61 4.98 -13.75
C VAL A 54 -7.92 3.86 -12.99
N VAL A 55 -6.78 3.39 -13.52
CA VAL A 55 -5.94 2.38 -12.87
C VAL A 55 -4.72 3.08 -12.28
N ARG A 56 -4.53 2.96 -10.97
CA ARG A 56 -3.29 3.35 -10.30
C ARG A 56 -2.49 2.10 -9.98
N THR A 57 -1.23 2.10 -10.36
CA THR A 57 -0.31 0.99 -10.13
C THR A 57 0.81 1.42 -9.20
N GLY A 58 1.32 0.46 -8.46
CA GLY A 58 2.50 0.64 -7.65
C GLY A 58 2.90 -0.66 -6.99
N GLN A 59 3.92 -0.54 -6.15
CA GLN A 59 4.44 -1.65 -5.39
C GLN A 59 4.71 -1.26 -3.96
N VAL A 60 4.48 -2.24 -3.09
CA VAL A 60 4.71 -2.16 -1.67
C VAL A 60 5.84 -3.10 -1.33
N VAL A 61 6.94 -2.53 -0.84
CA VAL A 61 8.10 -3.30 -0.42
C VAL A 61 8.17 -3.30 1.10
N ALA A 62 8.03 -4.48 1.69
CA ALA A 62 8.39 -4.73 3.07
C ALA A 62 9.78 -5.37 3.10
N GLU A 63 10.73 -4.66 3.69
CA GLU A 63 12.12 -5.10 3.77
C GLU A 63 12.32 -6.19 4.82
N LYS A 64 13.43 -6.91 4.71
CA LYS A 64 13.85 -7.85 5.75
C LYS A 64 13.99 -7.10 7.08
N PRO A 65 13.40 -7.62 8.18
CA PRO A 65 13.51 -6.99 9.48
C PRO A 65 14.97 -6.96 9.95
N ALA A 66 15.39 -5.84 10.54
CA ALA A 66 16.73 -5.68 11.10
C ALA A 66 16.65 -5.58 12.63
N VAL A 67 17.60 -6.23 13.32
CA VAL A 67 17.78 -6.00 14.76
C VAL A 67 18.59 -4.73 14.94
N VAL A 68 18.03 -3.77 15.65
CA VAL A 68 18.65 -2.46 15.92
C VAL A 68 18.64 -2.19 17.41
N THR A 69 19.46 -1.23 17.85
CA THR A 69 19.37 -0.70 19.20
C THR A 69 18.67 0.66 19.18
N PRO A 70 17.98 1.08 20.25
CA PRO A 70 17.43 2.42 20.35
C PRO A 70 18.49 3.51 20.17
N PHE A 71 19.72 3.26 20.65
CA PHE A 71 20.85 4.16 20.43
C PHE A 71 21.23 4.29 18.96
N TYR A 72 21.27 3.19 18.21
CA TYR A 72 21.47 3.26 16.75
C TYR A 72 20.33 4.02 16.08
N ALA A 73 19.09 3.69 16.42
CA ALA A 73 17.90 4.30 15.82
C ALA A 73 17.79 5.81 16.08
N SER A 74 18.23 6.31 17.25
CA SER A 74 18.20 7.74 17.58
C SER A 74 19.21 8.57 16.80
N ASN A 75 20.18 7.93 16.13
CA ASN A 75 21.16 8.59 15.27
C ASN A 75 20.76 8.54 13.78
N LEU A 76 19.59 7.98 13.46
CA LEU A 76 19.05 8.01 12.10
C LEU A 76 18.26 9.30 11.90
N ASP A 77 18.38 9.89 10.70
CA ASP A 77 17.61 11.05 10.30
C ASP A 77 16.26 10.66 9.67
N GLY A 78 15.27 11.55 9.77
CA GLY A 78 13.97 11.40 9.10
C GLY A 78 12.81 10.92 9.98
N PHE A 79 13.04 10.81 11.29
CA PHE A 79 11.97 10.58 12.26
C PHE A 79 11.33 11.90 12.73
N SER A 80 10.10 11.83 13.25
CA SER A 80 9.47 12.97 13.92
C SER A 80 10.04 13.18 15.32
N ASP A 81 9.90 14.38 15.87
CA ASP A 81 10.37 14.70 17.23
C ASP A 81 9.84 13.70 18.29
N GLY A 82 8.56 13.34 18.19
CA GLY A 82 7.94 12.36 19.10
C GLY A 82 8.55 10.95 19.00
N ALA A 83 9.11 10.57 17.84
CA ALA A 83 9.81 9.30 17.69
C ALA A 83 11.18 9.33 18.39
N TYR A 84 11.92 10.44 18.33
CA TYR A 84 13.15 10.59 19.11
C TYR A 84 12.87 10.58 20.62
N GLU A 85 11.82 11.25 21.08
CA GLU A 85 11.40 11.18 22.48
C GLU A 85 11.07 9.75 22.92
N TYR A 86 10.37 9.00 22.07
CA TYR A 86 10.06 7.59 22.32
C TYR A 86 11.35 6.76 22.46
N LEU A 87 12.29 6.89 21.53
CA LEU A 87 13.58 6.19 21.58
C LEU A 87 14.34 6.53 22.86
N GLN A 88 14.35 7.80 23.28
CA GLN A 88 14.97 8.22 24.53
C GLN A 88 14.33 7.58 25.76
N ARG A 89 12.99 7.48 25.81
CA ARG A 89 12.29 6.77 26.89
C ARG A 89 12.62 5.28 26.91
N VAL A 90 12.71 4.63 25.74
CA VAL A 90 13.12 3.22 25.63
C VAL A 90 14.53 3.03 26.16
N MET A 91 15.48 3.91 25.79
CA MET A 91 16.85 3.87 26.28
C MET A 91 16.93 4.02 27.81
N GLN A 92 16.15 4.93 28.40
CA GLN A 92 16.13 5.12 29.86
C GLN A 92 15.56 3.89 30.59
N LYS A 93 14.54 3.23 30.02
CA LYS A 93 13.84 2.12 30.67
C LYS A 93 14.54 0.77 30.48
N HIS A 94 15.09 0.52 29.30
CA HIS A 94 15.62 -0.79 28.90
C HIS A 94 17.12 -0.77 28.60
N GLY A 95 17.77 0.39 28.64
CA GLY A 95 19.16 0.57 28.29
C GLY A 95 19.37 0.85 26.80
N PRO A 96 20.46 1.56 26.44
CA PRO A 96 20.73 2.00 25.07
C PRO A 96 20.95 0.85 24.07
N ASN A 97 21.40 -0.31 24.56
CA ASN A 97 21.73 -1.49 23.77
C ASN A 97 20.65 -2.58 23.81
N SER A 98 19.44 -2.25 24.30
CA SER A 98 18.32 -3.18 24.24
C SER A 98 17.99 -3.52 22.78
N PRO A 99 17.72 -4.81 22.45
CA PRO A 99 17.39 -5.19 21.09
C PRO A 99 15.97 -4.73 20.72
N GLY A 100 15.85 -4.10 19.55
CA GLY A 100 14.59 -3.75 18.90
C GLY A 100 14.53 -4.33 17.48
N ILE A 101 13.33 -4.47 16.93
CA ILE A 101 13.12 -4.91 15.55
C ILE A 101 12.68 -3.72 14.71
N LEU A 102 13.46 -3.39 13.69
CA LEU A 102 13.13 -2.37 12.70
C LEU A 102 12.48 -3.04 11.49
N TYR A 103 11.20 -2.71 11.27
CA TYR A 103 10.48 -3.04 10.04
C TYR A 103 10.43 -1.81 9.15
N GLN A 104 10.89 -1.95 7.91
CA GLN A 104 10.80 -0.88 6.92
C GLN A 104 9.79 -1.25 5.86
N TYR A 105 8.91 -0.29 5.59
CA TYR A 105 7.90 -0.36 4.56
C TYR A 105 8.10 0.81 3.61
N ARG A 106 8.02 0.55 2.31
CA ARG A 106 8.02 1.60 1.29
C ARG A 106 6.89 1.37 0.31
N ASN A 107 6.05 2.39 0.15
CA ASN A 107 5.13 2.47 -0.97
C ASN A 107 5.81 3.18 -2.14
N GLN A 108 5.84 2.55 -3.31
CA GLN A 108 6.38 3.10 -4.55
C GLN A 108 5.24 3.18 -5.56
N SER A 109 4.79 4.39 -5.89
CA SER A 109 3.79 4.59 -6.94
C SER A 109 4.47 4.46 -8.30
N ASP A 110 3.93 3.62 -9.18
CA ASP A 110 4.48 3.39 -10.51
C ASP A 110 3.83 4.31 -11.54
N GLY A 111 2.50 4.32 -11.62
CA GLY A 111 1.80 5.07 -12.65
C GLY A 111 0.29 5.18 -12.46
N MET A 112 -0.32 5.98 -13.34
CA MET A 112 -1.75 6.14 -13.45
C MET A 112 -2.15 6.16 -14.92
N ASP A 113 -3.07 5.27 -15.29
CA ASP A 113 -3.60 5.17 -16.65
C ASP A 113 -5.12 5.32 -16.64
N ILE A 114 -5.66 5.95 -17.68
CA ILE A 114 -7.10 6.05 -17.92
C ILE A 114 -7.43 5.09 -19.07
N LEU A 115 -8.27 4.11 -18.80
CA LEU A 115 -8.62 3.04 -19.72
C LEU A 115 -10.12 3.10 -20.04
N LYS A 116 -10.47 2.66 -21.24
CA LYS A 116 -11.86 2.50 -21.64
C LYS A 116 -12.45 1.21 -21.04
N GLY A 117 -13.61 1.34 -20.43
CA GLY A 117 -14.35 0.26 -19.78
C GLY A 117 -14.81 0.65 -18.37
N ALA A 118 -15.78 -0.08 -17.84
CA ALA A 118 -16.16 0.04 -16.44
C ALA A 118 -15.04 -0.54 -15.53
N PRO A 119 -14.93 -0.12 -14.26
CA PRO A 119 -13.93 -0.65 -13.33
C PRO A 119 -13.93 -2.17 -13.22
N GLU A 120 -15.12 -2.80 -13.23
CA GLU A 120 -15.29 -4.25 -13.18
C GLU A 120 -14.68 -4.95 -14.41
N GLU A 121 -14.87 -4.40 -15.61
CA GLU A 121 -14.31 -4.96 -16.84
C GLU A 121 -12.78 -4.83 -16.86
N ILE A 122 -12.26 -3.71 -16.36
CA ILE A 122 -10.83 -3.44 -16.27
C ILE A 122 -10.18 -4.36 -15.23
N GLU A 123 -10.82 -4.52 -14.07
CA GLU A 123 -10.43 -5.47 -13.03
C GLU A 123 -10.28 -6.88 -13.57
N HIS A 124 -11.30 -7.37 -14.28
CA HIS A 124 -11.28 -8.70 -14.88
C HIS A 124 -10.08 -8.88 -15.81
N ARG A 125 -9.81 -7.91 -16.70
CA ARG A 125 -8.65 -7.95 -17.60
C ARG A 125 -7.32 -7.97 -16.84
N ILE A 126 -7.18 -7.16 -15.80
CA ILE A 126 -5.97 -7.11 -14.97
C ILE A 126 -5.77 -8.44 -14.26
N ARG A 127 -6.83 -8.99 -13.67
CA ARG A 127 -6.78 -10.27 -12.96
C ARG A 127 -6.35 -11.40 -13.89
N ASP A 128 -6.93 -11.48 -15.08
CA ASP A 128 -6.62 -12.51 -16.06
C ASP A 128 -5.16 -12.38 -16.56
N ASP A 129 -4.67 -11.16 -16.85
CA ASP A 129 -3.26 -10.91 -17.19
C ASP A 129 -2.29 -11.32 -16.06
N LEU A 130 -2.62 -11.00 -14.80
CA LEU A 130 -1.80 -11.39 -13.65
C LEU A 130 -1.73 -12.91 -13.49
N ASP A 131 -2.82 -13.62 -13.80
CA ASP A 131 -2.87 -15.07 -13.73
C ASP A 131 -2.08 -15.71 -14.88
N GLU A 132 -2.18 -15.18 -16.10
CA GLU A 132 -1.38 -15.62 -17.25
C GLU A 132 0.12 -15.45 -17.01
N ARG A 133 0.52 -14.31 -16.43
CA ARG A 133 1.92 -14.01 -16.07
C ARG A 133 2.40 -14.72 -14.81
N ARG A 134 1.52 -15.49 -14.15
CA ARG A 134 1.79 -16.16 -12.86
C ARG A 134 2.33 -15.20 -11.79
N GLN A 135 1.76 -14.00 -11.72
CA GLN A 135 2.08 -13.00 -10.71
C GLN A 135 1.35 -13.32 -9.40
N GLU A 136 2.03 -14.04 -8.50
CA GLU A 136 1.41 -14.50 -7.24
C GLU A 136 1.32 -13.42 -6.16
N LEU A 137 2.25 -12.47 -6.14
CA LEU A 137 2.29 -11.36 -5.18
C LEU A 137 1.72 -10.07 -5.78
N ALA A 138 0.44 -10.11 -6.15
CA ALA A 138 -0.28 -8.94 -6.64
C ALA A 138 -1.69 -8.84 -6.07
N VAL A 139 -2.11 -7.62 -5.75
CA VAL A 139 -3.43 -7.26 -5.23
C VAL A 139 -4.15 -6.40 -6.25
N VAL A 140 -5.42 -6.70 -6.49
CA VAL A 140 -6.31 -5.83 -7.26
C VAL A 140 -7.44 -5.39 -6.32
N ARG A 141 -7.73 -4.09 -6.31
CA ARG A 141 -8.88 -3.51 -5.62
C ARG A 141 -9.68 -2.63 -6.56
N VAL A 142 -10.99 -2.59 -6.33
CA VAL A 142 -11.94 -1.66 -6.97
C VAL A 142 -12.56 -0.81 -5.87
#